data_AF-A0A3G3MH77-F1
#
_entry.id   AF-A0A3G3MH77-F1
#
_cell.length_a   1.000
_cell.length_b   1.000
_cell.length_c   1.000
_cell.angle_alpha   90.00
_cell.angle_beta   90.00
_cell.angle_gamma   90.00
#
_symmetry.space_group_name_H-M   'P 1'
#
loop_
_entity.id
_entity.type
_entity.pdbx_description
1 polymer ?
#
loop_
_entity_poly.entity_id
_entity_poly.type
_entity_poly.pdbx_seq_one_letter_code
_entity_poly.pdbx_strand_id
1 'polypeptide(L)' 'MENNFIKYLSTVPVIAFIWLTFTAGLVIEINRLFPDILSFYF' A
#
# COMPACT_ATOMS: atom_id res chain seq x y z
N MET A 1 25.14 14.07 1.39
CA MET A 1 23.89 14.86 1.55
C MET A 1 22.65 14.02 1.22
N GLU A 2 22.76 13.02 0.33
CA GLU A 2 21.69 12.11 -0.10
C GLU A 2 21.05 11.26 1.03
N ASN A 3 21.85 10.84 2.02
CA ASN A 3 21.39 9.94 3.09
C ASN A 3 20.28 10.51 3.98
N ASN A 4 20.19 11.84 4.14
CA ASN A 4 19.19 12.46 5.02
C ASN A 4 17.77 12.36 4.45
N PHE A 5 17.64 12.37 3.13
CA PHE A 5 16.35 12.22 2.46
C PHE A 5 15.80 10.80 2.61
N ILE A 6 16.64 9.79 2.37
CA ILE A 6 16.29 8.38 2.63
C ILE A 6 15.92 8.19 4.11
N LYS A 7 16.69 8.79 5.03
CA LYS A 7 16.40 8.70 6.48
C LYS A 7 15.03 9.28 6.85
N TYR A 8 14.61 10.37 6.21
CA TYR A 8 13.28 10.94 6.37
C TYR A 8 12.19 10.02 5.83
N LEU A 9 12.39 9.45 4.64
CA LEU A 9 11.44 8.48 4.04
C LEU A 9 11.30 7.20 4.87
N SER A 10 12.38 6.78 5.56
CA SER A 10 12.38 5.61 6.45
C SER A 10 11.82 5.89 7.85
N THR A 11 11.30 7.09 8.13
CA THR A 11 10.61 7.34 9.40
C THR A 11 9.29 6.55 9.47
N VAL A 12 8.93 6.09 10.68
CA VAL A 12 7.72 5.29 10.94
C VAL A 12 6.46 5.87 10.27
N PRO A 13 6.10 7.16 10.43
CA PRO A 13 4.88 7.68 9.81
C PRO A 13 4.95 7.72 8.28
N VAL A 14 6.12 8.02 7.69
CA VAL A 14 6.27 8.17 6.23
C VAL A 14 6.23 6.81 5.55
N ILE A 15 6.97 5.84 6.07
CA ILE A 15 6.96 4.49 5.50
C ILE A 15 5.59 3.81 5.69
N ALA A 16 4.92 4.04 6.81
CA ALA A 16 3.58 3.52 7.05
C ALA A 16 2.57 4.12 6.06
N PHE A 17 2.64 5.43 5.79
CA PHE A 17 1.79 6.06 4.80
C PHE A 17 2.01 5.45 3.41
N ILE A 18 3.26 5.36 2.95
CA ILE A 18 3.61 4.77 1.64
C ILE A 18 3.09 3.33 1.54
N TRP A 19 3.32 2.52 2.58
CA TRP A 19 2.92 1.12 2.60
C TRP A 19 1.40 0.94 2.62
N LEU A 20 0.68 1.74 3.42
CA LEU A 20 -0.77 1.69 3.50
C LEU A 20 -1.41 2.21 2.21
N THR A 21 -0.89 3.26 1.59
CA THR A 21 -1.37 3.73 0.29
C THR A 21 -1.15 2.68 -0.79
N PHE A 22 0.01 2.02 -0.81
CA PHE A 22 0.27 0.93 -1.75
C PHE A 22 -0.68 -0.25 -1.53
N THR A 23 -0.83 -0.70 -0.28
CA THR A 23 -1.72 -1.81 0.08
C THR A 23 -3.18 -1.48 -0.23
N ALA A 24 -3.63 -0.27 0.10
CA ALA A 24 -4.99 0.20 -0.20
C ALA A 24 -5.23 0.27 -1.70
N GLY A 25 -4.28 0.81 -2.47
CA GLY A 25 -4.33 0.82 -3.93
C GLY A 25 -4.50 -0.58 -4.50
N LEU A 26 -3.70 -1.54 -4.01
CA LEU A 26 -3.79 -2.95 -4.42
C LEU A 26 -5.19 -3.52 -4.12
N VAL A 27 -5.71 -3.31 -2.90
CA VAL A 27 -7.04 -3.80 -2.49
C VAL A 27 -8.16 -3.16 -3.32
N ILE A 28 -8.06 -1.86 -3.61
CA ILE A 28 -9.03 -1.15 -4.46
C ILE A 28 -9.03 -1.74 -5.87
N GLU A 29 -7.85 -1.97 -6.42
CA GLU A 29 -7.67 -2.56 -7.75
C GLU A 29 -8.21 -3.99 -7.83
N ILE A 30 -8.01 -4.81 -6.79
CA ILE A 30 -8.62 -6.14 -6.69
C ILE A 30 -10.15 -6.04 -6.74
N ASN A 31 -10.76 -5.20 -5.91
CA ASN A 31 -12.22 -5.05 -5.87
C ASN A 31 -12.78 -4.39 -7.14
N ARG A 32 -11.98 -3.61 -7.87
CA ARG A 32 -12.36 -3.01 -9.17
C ARG A 32 -12.39 -4.05 -10.29
N LEU A 33 -11.40 -4.93 -10.33
CA LEU A 33 -11.28 -5.96 -11.39
C LEU A 33 -12.14 -7.19 -11.11
N PHE A 34 -12.32 -7.53 -9.83
CA PHE A 34 -13.11 -8.66 -9.37
C PHE A 34 -14.12 -8.16 -8.33
N PRO A 35 -15.23 -7.55 -8.78
CA PRO A 35 -16.26 -7.08 -7.86
C PRO A 35 -16.93 -8.27 -7.15
N ASP A 36 -17.36 -8.04 -5.92
CA ASP A 36 -18.25 -8.93 -5.15
C ASP A 36 -17.68 -10.33 -4.83
N ILE A 37 -16.39 -10.40 -4.49
CA ILE A 37 -15.77 -11.64 -3.97
C ILE A 37 -16.26 -11.88 -2.53
N LEU A 38 -17.31 -12.70 -2.38
CA LEU A 38 -17.82 -13.12 -1.06
C LEU A 38 -16.98 -14.26 -0.45
N SER A 39 -16.49 -15.16 -1.29
CA SER A 39 -15.70 -16.32 -0.87
C SER A 39 -14.77 -16.74 -2.01
N PHE A 40 -13.65 -17.34 -1.65
CA PHE A 40 -12.79 -17.99 -2.63
C PHE A 40 -13.45 -19.29 -3.09
N TYR A 41 -14.02 -19.29 -4.29
CA TYR A 41 -14.45 -20.51 -4.97
C TYR A 41 -13.27 -21.06 -5.77
N PHE A 42 -12.53 -21.96 -5.15
CA PHE A 42 -11.55 -22.84 -5.80
C PHE A 42 -11.79 -24.27 -5.36
#